data_AF-A0A2G6R9T9-F1
#
_entry.id   AF-A0A2G6R9T9-F1
#
_cell.length_a   1.000
_cell.length_b   1.000
_cell.length_c   1.000
_cell.angle_alpha   90.00
_cell.angle_beta   90.00
_cell.angle_gamma   90.00
#
_symmetry.space_group_name_H-M   'P 1'
#
loop_
_entity.id
_entity.type
_entity.pdbx_description
1 polymer ?
#
loop_
_entity_poly.entity_id
_entity_poly.type
_entity_poly.pdbx_seq_one_letter_code
_entity_poly.pdbx_strand_id
1 'polypeptide(L)'
;MKHIQLTIKLISVFTLLILLNSCGEKLEGTFYISDEAGKYQIDTTITTMKFVDNLEISETFYMDQNTWYTTHHYFSEWGTNGKAWGETFGVAYNSTVNRFSFMFVLRADVDHTDLEIEWNQRDRLVYNFTTKSVESGVDANIKFYDTLTVRGIKYQNIIEVDYTEKINEIDNDTPVKTYISGNKGLIKFERKDKIILERTE
;
A
#
# COMPACT_ATOMS: atom_id res chain seq x y z
N MET A 1 1.33 -18.10 35.79
CA MET A 1 1.35 -19.31 34.93
C MET A 1 2.50 -19.19 33.95
N LYS A 2 3.16 -20.32 33.66
CA LYS A 2 4.44 -20.54 32.94
C LYS A 2 4.48 -19.77 31.60
N HIS A 3 5.63 -19.28 31.09
CA HIS A 3 6.69 -20.08 30.46
C HIS A 3 8.06 -19.36 30.48
N ILE A 4 9.09 -20.01 31.05
CA ILE A 4 10.29 -20.59 30.40
C ILE A 4 11.23 -19.54 29.77
N GLN A 5 12.24 -19.19 30.55
CA GLN A 5 13.43 -18.46 30.13
C GLN A 5 14.44 -19.49 29.59
N LEU A 6 14.69 -19.49 28.28
CA LEU A 6 15.72 -20.34 27.67
C LEU A 6 17.07 -19.67 27.84
N THR A 7 17.80 -20.09 28.86
CA THR A 7 19.22 -19.80 29.05
C THR A 7 20.02 -20.72 28.13
N ILE A 8 20.72 -20.17 27.13
CA ILE A 8 21.77 -20.90 26.41
C ILE A 8 23.11 -20.39 26.95
N LYS A 9 23.78 -21.24 27.73
CA LYS A 9 25.21 -21.12 28.06
C LYS A 9 25.99 -22.07 27.16
N LEU A 10 26.83 -21.53 26.28
CA LEU A 10 28.06 -22.18 25.79
C LEU A 10 28.98 -21.05 25.30
N ILE A 11 29.91 -20.64 26.15
CA ILE A 11 31.35 -21.01 26.10
C ILE A 11 32.03 -20.41 24.86
N SER A 12 32.87 -19.43 25.17
CA SER A 12 33.81 -18.68 24.38
C SER A 12 34.73 -19.53 23.49
N VAL A 13 34.86 -19.16 22.21
CA VAL A 13 36.14 -19.16 21.49
C VAL A 13 36.19 -17.98 20.51
N PHE A 14 37.18 -17.12 20.72
CA PHE A 14 37.69 -16.09 19.84
C PHE A 14 37.86 -16.60 18.40
N THR A 15 37.15 -16.03 17.43
CA THR A 15 37.58 -15.69 16.04
C THR A 15 36.37 -15.46 15.15
N LEU A 16 35.95 -14.18 14.96
CA LEU A 16 35.54 -13.58 13.67
C LEU A 16 34.98 -12.18 13.94
N LEU A 17 35.82 -11.16 13.85
CA LEU A 17 35.49 -9.77 14.21
C LEU A 17 34.89 -8.95 13.04
N ILE A 18 34.30 -9.57 12.01
CA ILE A 18 33.81 -8.84 10.81
C ILE A 18 32.45 -9.36 10.28
N LEU A 19 31.57 -9.95 11.10
CA LEU A 19 30.23 -10.40 10.62
C LEU A 19 29.03 -10.10 11.54
N LEU A 20 29.13 -9.20 12.52
CA LEU A 20 28.04 -8.95 13.49
C LEU A 20 27.38 -7.56 13.47
N ASN A 21 27.72 -6.67 12.54
CA ASN A 21 26.99 -5.39 12.36
C ASN A 21 25.78 -5.49 11.40
N SER A 22 25.17 -6.66 11.31
CA SER A 22 23.91 -6.86 10.56
C SER A 22 22.83 -7.50 11.43
N CYS A 23 22.88 -7.29 12.75
CA CYS A 23 21.66 -7.28 13.55
C CYS A 23 21.07 -5.88 13.39
N GLY A 24 20.14 -5.73 12.45
CA GLY A 24 19.33 -4.51 12.35
C GLY A 24 18.66 -4.28 13.72
N GLU A 25 19.01 -3.18 14.36
CA GLU A 25 18.35 -2.74 15.58
C GLU A 25 16.84 -2.69 15.32
N LYS A 26 16.04 -3.14 16.29
CA LYS A 26 14.61 -2.83 16.26
C LYS A 26 14.50 -1.31 16.28
N LEU A 27 13.92 -0.75 15.23
CA LEU A 27 13.60 0.67 15.16
C LEU A 27 12.64 1.00 16.31
N GLU A 28 13.18 1.54 17.40
CA GLU A 28 12.40 2.18 18.47
C GLU A 28 12.14 3.63 18.04
N GLY A 29 10.90 3.91 17.63
CA GLY A 29 10.46 5.23 17.19
C GLY A 29 9.05 5.55 17.66
N THR A 30 8.71 6.84 17.69
CA THR A 30 7.31 7.27 17.70
C THR A 30 6.79 7.08 16.27
N PHE A 31 5.76 6.26 16.09
CA PHE A 31 5.11 6.07 14.79
C PHE A 31 4.02 7.14 14.67
N TYR A 32 4.00 7.85 13.55
CA TYR A 32 3.12 9.02 13.35
C TYR A 32 1.90 8.73 12.50
N ILE A 33 1.82 7.53 11.89
CA ILE A 33 0.61 7.09 11.24
C ILE A 33 -0.50 7.00 12.28
N SER A 34 -1.57 7.77 12.05
CA SER A 34 -2.76 7.69 12.88
C SER A 34 -3.33 6.27 12.91
N ASP A 35 -3.94 5.86 14.03
CA ASP A 35 -4.62 4.56 14.15
C ASP A 35 -5.67 4.33 13.03
N GLU A 36 -6.23 5.41 12.49
CA GLU A 36 -7.16 5.37 11.34
C GLU A 36 -6.44 4.95 10.06
N ALA A 37 -5.34 5.60 9.73
CA ALA A 37 -4.55 5.33 8.53
C ALA A 37 -3.77 4.01 8.61
N GLY A 38 -3.29 3.61 9.79
CA GLY A 38 -2.50 2.40 9.99
C GLY A 38 -3.24 1.11 9.60
N LYS A 39 -4.58 1.15 9.58
CA LYS A 39 -5.43 0.06 9.06
C LYS A 39 -5.19 -0.25 7.58
N TYR A 40 -4.67 0.72 6.85
CA TYR A 40 -4.48 0.69 5.40
C TYR A 40 -3.01 0.50 4.98
N GLN A 41 -2.15 0.14 5.93
CA GLN A 41 -0.77 -0.23 5.65
C GLN A 41 -0.72 -1.50 4.76
N ILE A 42 -0.23 -1.33 3.53
CA ILE A 42 -0.06 -2.43 2.57
C ILE A 42 1.11 -3.34 2.96
N ASP A 43 0.88 -4.65 2.85
CA ASP A 43 1.92 -5.66 2.88
C ASP A 43 2.81 -5.51 1.64
N THR A 44 3.98 -4.92 1.84
CA THR A 44 4.98 -4.66 0.79
C THR A 44 5.69 -5.93 0.30
N THR A 45 5.39 -7.11 0.89
CA THR A 45 5.95 -8.39 0.45
C THR A 45 5.14 -9.06 -0.67
N ILE A 46 3.95 -8.53 -0.97
CA ILE A 46 3.13 -9.03 -2.09
C ILE A 46 3.76 -8.57 -3.40
N THR A 47 4.51 -9.45 -4.05
CA THR A 47 5.23 -9.15 -5.30
C THR A 47 4.40 -9.43 -6.55
N THR A 48 3.36 -10.26 -6.44
CA THR A 48 2.51 -10.67 -7.55
C THR A 48 1.08 -10.85 -7.10
N MET A 49 0.13 -10.50 -7.95
CA MET A 49 -1.29 -10.74 -7.74
C MET A 49 -1.96 -11.08 -9.06
N LYS A 50 -2.88 -12.05 -9.04
CA LYS A 50 -3.65 -12.44 -10.21
C LYS A 50 -5.02 -11.79 -10.18
N PHE A 51 -5.50 -11.41 -11.35
CA PHE A 51 -6.81 -10.84 -11.58
C PHE A 51 -7.49 -11.61 -12.69
N VAL A 52 -8.80 -11.61 -12.66
CA VAL A 52 -9.62 -12.08 -13.76
C VAL A 52 -10.68 -11.03 -14.06
N ASP A 53 -10.95 -10.81 -15.33
CA ASP A 53 -12.03 -9.93 -15.75
C ASP A 53 -13.38 -10.64 -15.83
N ASN A 54 -14.45 -9.88 -16.05
CA ASN A 54 -15.81 -10.39 -16.25
C ASN A 54 -16.02 -11.11 -17.60
N LEU A 55 -14.97 -11.28 -18.41
CA LEU A 55 -14.90 -12.10 -19.62
C LEU A 55 -14.04 -13.37 -19.40
N GLU A 56 -13.64 -13.64 -18.15
CA GLU A 56 -12.78 -14.76 -17.73
C GLU A 56 -11.34 -14.69 -18.30
N ILE A 57 -10.89 -13.51 -18.73
CA ILE A 57 -9.50 -13.27 -19.13
C ILE A 57 -8.68 -13.02 -17.86
N SER A 58 -7.64 -13.83 -17.67
CA SER A 58 -6.73 -13.69 -16.54
C SER A 58 -5.57 -12.75 -16.86
N GLU A 59 -5.23 -11.91 -15.89
CA GLU A 59 -4.07 -11.04 -15.93
C GLU A 59 -3.25 -11.18 -14.65
N THR A 60 -1.93 -11.04 -14.76
CA THR A 60 -1.05 -10.96 -13.60
C THR A 60 -0.50 -9.56 -13.49
N PHE A 61 -0.51 -9.05 -12.27
CA PHE A 61 0.15 -7.82 -11.89
C PHE A 61 1.38 -8.17 -11.08
N TYR A 62 2.48 -7.51 -11.40
CA TYR A 62 3.75 -7.66 -10.74
C TYR A 62 4.10 -6.35 -10.07
N MET A 63 4.71 -6.42 -8.89
CA MET A 63 5.29 -5.25 -8.26
C MET A 63 6.36 -4.69 -9.19
N ASP A 64 6.24 -3.41 -9.55
CA ASP A 64 7.32 -2.73 -10.24
C ASP A 64 8.49 -2.63 -9.26
N GLN A 65 9.72 -2.90 -9.70
CA GLN A 65 10.93 -2.76 -8.87
C GLN A 65 11.80 -1.59 -9.34
N ASN A 66 11.48 -0.98 -10.49
CA ASN A 66 12.31 0.03 -11.16
C ASN A 66 11.78 1.47 -11.03
N THR A 67 10.58 1.71 -10.52
CA THR A 67 10.11 3.05 -10.16
C THR A 67 10.77 3.51 -8.85
N TRP A 68 11.04 4.81 -8.66
CA TRP A 68 11.75 5.26 -7.45
C TRP A 68 10.95 5.10 -6.14
N TYR A 69 9.66 4.76 -6.23
CA TYR A 69 8.73 4.57 -5.11
C TYR A 69 8.44 3.10 -4.77
N THR A 70 9.05 2.15 -5.47
CA THR A 70 8.54 0.77 -5.70
C THR A 70 8.27 -0.10 -4.49
N THR A 71 9.00 0.08 -3.40
CA THR A 71 8.76 -0.68 -2.17
C THR A 71 9.42 0.05 -1.02
N HIS A 72 8.68 0.94 -0.37
CA HIS A 72 9.21 1.68 0.77
C HIS A 72 8.36 1.38 1.98
N HIS A 73 8.93 0.70 2.96
CA HIS A 73 8.73 1.08 4.35
C HIS A 73 9.94 1.91 4.73
N TYR A 74 9.79 3.22 4.76
CA TYR A 74 10.89 4.12 5.04
C TYR A 74 10.44 5.23 5.99
N PHE A 75 11.35 5.60 6.88
CA PHE A 75 11.19 6.70 7.80
C PHE A 75 11.71 7.97 7.16
N SER A 76 10.81 8.84 6.71
CA SER A 76 11.17 10.14 6.19
C SER A 76 11.50 11.08 7.35
N GLU A 77 12.71 11.64 7.30
CA GLU A 77 13.21 12.71 8.18
C GLU A 77 13.61 12.26 9.59
N TRP A 78 14.93 12.25 9.78
CA TRP A 78 15.56 12.02 11.08
C TRP A 78 15.79 13.37 11.75
N GLY A 79 15.16 13.58 12.90
CA GLY A 79 15.54 14.67 13.79
C GLY A 79 17.01 14.53 14.20
N THR A 80 17.64 15.63 14.59
CA THR A 80 19.03 15.64 15.13
C THR A 80 19.21 14.77 16.39
N ASN A 81 18.11 14.29 16.97
CA ASN A 81 18.02 13.36 18.09
C ASN A 81 17.91 11.88 17.68
N GLY A 82 18.00 11.55 16.38
CA GLY A 82 17.90 10.19 15.88
C GLY A 82 16.47 9.62 15.87
N LYS A 83 15.44 10.45 16.03
CA LYS A 83 14.03 10.03 15.91
C LYS A 83 13.50 10.34 14.51
N ALA A 84 12.87 9.34 13.87
CA ALA A 84 12.08 9.56 12.68
C ALA A 84 10.90 10.49 12.99
N TRP A 85 10.49 11.34 12.04
CA TRP A 85 9.33 12.23 12.14
C TRP A 85 8.23 11.95 11.11
N GLY A 86 8.48 11.01 10.20
CA GLY A 86 7.46 10.50 9.29
C GLY A 86 7.71 9.05 8.90
N GLU A 87 6.65 8.43 8.39
CA GLU A 87 6.61 7.04 7.97
C GLU A 87 5.85 6.94 6.65
N THR A 88 6.40 6.20 5.70
CA THR A 88 5.81 6.01 4.38
C THR A 88 5.73 4.54 4.04
N PHE A 89 4.57 4.11 3.53
CA PHE A 89 4.30 2.80 2.94
C PHE A 89 3.91 2.96 1.48
N GLY A 90 4.75 2.50 0.56
CA GLY A 90 4.54 2.63 -0.88
C GLY A 90 4.64 1.30 -1.62
N VAL A 91 3.69 1.06 -2.54
CA VAL A 91 3.73 -0.03 -3.52
C VAL A 91 3.34 0.48 -4.89
N ALA A 92 3.94 -0.11 -5.92
CA ALA A 92 3.52 0.09 -7.31
C ALA A 92 3.39 -1.26 -8.00
N TYR A 93 2.32 -1.44 -8.77
CA TYR A 93 2.05 -2.66 -9.52
C TYR A 93 1.84 -2.34 -11.00
N ASN A 94 2.40 -3.19 -11.86
CA ASN A 94 2.21 -3.15 -13.31
C ASN A 94 1.53 -4.42 -13.79
N SER A 95 0.58 -4.27 -14.69
CA SER A 95 -0.09 -5.38 -15.35
C SER A 95 0.74 -5.87 -16.55
N THR A 96 0.67 -7.17 -16.81
CA THR A 96 1.51 -7.83 -17.82
C THR A 96 0.98 -7.66 -19.24
N VAL A 97 -0.34 -7.61 -19.37
CA VAL A 97 -1.03 -7.69 -20.66
C VAL A 97 -1.48 -6.30 -21.10
N ASN A 98 -2.12 -5.57 -20.18
CA ASN A 98 -2.81 -4.31 -20.49
C ASN A 98 -2.00 -3.05 -20.16
N ARG A 99 -0.73 -3.20 -19.75
CA ARG A 99 0.18 -2.10 -19.37
C ARG A 99 -0.40 -1.14 -18.33
N PHE A 100 -1.34 -1.62 -17.54
CA PHE A 100 -1.93 -0.82 -16.49
C PHE A 100 -0.91 -0.67 -15.35
N SER A 101 -0.70 0.54 -14.85
CA SER A 101 0.07 0.78 -13.63
C SER A 101 -0.80 1.38 -12.53
N PHE A 102 -0.54 0.96 -11.31
CA PHE A 102 -1.19 1.49 -10.11
C PHE A 102 -0.13 1.73 -9.04
N MET A 103 -0.16 2.91 -8.44
CA MET A 103 0.64 3.25 -7.28
C MET A 103 -0.27 3.56 -6.09
N PHE A 104 0.17 3.12 -4.92
CA PHE A 104 -0.42 3.47 -3.63
C PHE A 104 0.69 3.90 -2.70
N VAL A 105 0.53 5.05 -2.06
CA VAL A 105 1.44 5.54 -1.04
C VAL A 105 0.64 6.05 0.14
N LEU A 106 0.87 5.49 1.32
CA LEU A 106 0.37 5.98 2.59
C LEU A 106 1.52 6.69 3.30
N ARG A 107 1.35 7.97 3.62
CA ARG A 107 2.37 8.78 4.30
C ARG A 107 1.81 9.35 5.58
N ALA A 108 2.63 9.43 6.60
CA ALA A 108 2.36 10.30 7.73
C ALA A 108 3.63 11.02 8.16
N ASP A 109 3.46 12.23 8.67
CA ASP A 109 4.44 12.93 9.48
C ASP A 109 3.79 13.39 10.80
N VAL A 110 4.48 14.26 11.53
CA VAL A 110 4.01 14.80 12.82
C VAL A 110 2.63 15.46 12.73
N ASP A 111 2.30 16.09 11.61
CA ASP A 111 1.17 17.00 11.47
C ASP A 111 0.12 16.52 10.46
N HIS A 112 0.45 15.55 9.59
CA HIS A 112 -0.47 15.06 8.57
C HIS A 112 -0.36 13.57 8.30
N THR A 113 -1.46 13.01 7.78
CA THR A 113 -1.49 11.66 7.23
C THR A 113 -2.28 11.69 5.92
N ASP A 114 -1.66 11.22 4.85
CA ASP A 114 -2.25 11.20 3.52
C ASP A 114 -2.14 9.85 2.81
N LEU A 115 -3.03 9.67 1.86
CA LEU A 115 -3.08 8.59 0.90
C LEU A 115 -2.92 9.18 -0.50
N GLU A 116 -1.85 8.82 -1.19
CA GLU A 116 -1.66 9.07 -2.60
C GLU A 116 -1.99 7.80 -3.41
N ILE A 117 -2.81 7.96 -4.44
CA ILE A 117 -3.09 6.93 -5.43
C ILE A 117 -2.81 7.52 -6.81
N GLU A 118 -2.14 6.74 -7.66
CA GLU A 118 -1.89 7.12 -9.06
C GLU A 118 -2.20 5.96 -9.99
N TRP A 119 -2.77 6.28 -11.15
CA TRP A 119 -3.05 5.32 -12.21
C TRP A 119 -2.31 5.72 -13.48
N ASN A 120 -1.57 4.78 -14.06
CA ASN A 120 -0.89 4.90 -15.35
C ASN A 120 0.04 6.13 -15.48
N GLN A 121 0.50 6.70 -14.37
CA GLN A 121 1.26 7.97 -14.34
C GLN A 121 0.51 9.15 -14.98
N ARG A 122 -0.82 9.12 -14.96
CA ARG A 122 -1.69 10.14 -15.56
C ARG A 122 -2.51 10.85 -14.50
N ASP A 123 -3.43 10.11 -13.89
CA ASP A 123 -4.28 10.63 -12.84
C ASP A 123 -3.68 10.28 -11.48
N ARG A 124 -3.63 11.27 -10.62
CA ARG A 124 -3.21 11.17 -9.24
C ARG A 124 -4.31 11.71 -8.35
N LEU A 125 -4.45 11.16 -7.16
CA LEU A 125 -5.31 11.63 -6.09
C LEU A 125 -4.51 11.61 -4.78
N VAL A 126 -4.61 12.69 -4.01
CA VAL A 126 -4.08 12.77 -2.64
C VAL A 126 -5.24 13.03 -1.68
N TYR A 127 -5.55 12.07 -0.83
CA TYR A 127 -6.57 12.15 0.21
C TYR A 127 -5.92 12.38 1.57
N ASN A 128 -6.34 13.42 2.28
CA ASN A 128 -5.84 13.71 3.62
C ASN A 128 -6.83 13.18 4.67
N PHE A 129 -6.34 12.31 5.55
CA PHE A 129 -7.17 11.66 6.58
C PHE A 129 -7.61 12.63 7.68
N THR A 130 -6.84 13.69 7.94
CA THR A 130 -7.16 14.72 8.94
C THR A 130 -8.31 15.61 8.46
N THR A 131 -8.21 16.13 7.23
CA THR A 131 -9.24 17.01 6.64
C THR A 131 -10.40 16.24 6.03
N LYS A 132 -10.20 14.93 5.77
CA LYS A 132 -11.16 14.02 5.14
C LYS A 132 -11.58 14.46 3.74
N SER A 133 -10.63 15.03 3.00
CA SER A 133 -10.85 15.56 1.65
C SER A 133 -9.72 15.21 0.70
N VAL A 134 -10.03 15.22 -0.59
CA VAL A 134 -9.02 15.17 -1.66
C VAL A 134 -8.38 16.55 -1.77
N GLU A 135 -7.06 16.63 -1.59
CA GLU A 135 -6.31 17.89 -1.56
C GLU A 135 -5.57 18.17 -2.88
N SER A 136 -5.38 17.14 -3.72
CA SER A 136 -4.72 17.25 -5.02
C SER A 136 -5.23 16.18 -5.97
N GLY A 137 -5.30 16.52 -7.26
CA GLY A 137 -5.69 15.59 -8.31
C GLY A 137 -7.11 15.78 -8.83
N VAL A 138 -7.58 14.79 -9.59
CA VAL A 138 -9.00 14.69 -9.94
C VAL A 138 -9.76 14.28 -8.69
N ASP A 139 -10.79 15.05 -8.34
CA ASP A 139 -11.60 14.80 -7.16
C ASP A 139 -12.34 13.44 -7.27
N ALA A 140 -12.53 12.76 -6.15
CA ALA A 140 -13.17 11.45 -6.10
C ALA A 140 -13.95 11.28 -4.79
N ASN A 141 -15.00 10.48 -4.84
CA ASN A 141 -15.67 10.06 -3.62
C ASN A 141 -14.89 8.92 -2.97
N ILE A 142 -14.31 9.18 -1.79
CA ILE A 142 -13.55 8.20 -1.01
C ILE A 142 -14.46 7.60 0.05
N LYS A 143 -14.59 6.27 0.05
CA LYS A 143 -15.37 5.53 1.05
C LYS A 143 -14.51 4.48 1.72
N PHE A 144 -14.81 4.23 2.99
CA PHE A 144 -14.13 3.24 3.79
C PHE A 144 -15.13 2.17 4.24
N TYR A 145 -14.74 0.91 4.09
CA TYR A 145 -15.55 -0.23 4.53
C TYR A 145 -14.74 -1.16 5.43
N ASP A 146 -15.40 -1.79 6.39
CA ASP A 146 -14.76 -2.79 7.24
C ASP A 146 -14.32 -4.01 6.41
N THR A 147 -15.19 -4.48 5.50
CA THR A 147 -14.96 -5.69 4.72
C THR A 147 -15.60 -5.65 3.35
N LEU A 148 -14.99 -6.33 2.37
CA LEU A 148 -15.55 -6.58 1.05
C LEU A 148 -15.24 -8.02 0.62
N THR A 149 -16.23 -8.71 0.05
CA THR A 149 -16.03 -10.03 -0.54
C THR A 149 -15.82 -9.89 -2.05
N VAL A 150 -14.67 -10.35 -2.56
CA VAL A 150 -14.36 -10.39 -3.99
C VAL A 150 -14.01 -11.82 -4.36
N ARG A 151 -14.73 -12.40 -5.33
CA ARG A 151 -14.60 -13.82 -5.75
C ARG A 151 -14.53 -14.84 -4.60
N GLY A 152 -15.35 -14.64 -3.56
CA GLY A 152 -15.41 -15.53 -2.40
C GLY A 152 -14.31 -15.30 -1.35
N ILE A 153 -13.35 -14.40 -1.60
CA ILE A 153 -12.31 -14.00 -0.65
C ILE A 153 -12.79 -12.76 0.11
N LYS A 154 -12.76 -12.83 1.45
CA LYS A 154 -13.11 -11.71 2.32
C LYS A 154 -11.88 -10.87 2.63
N TYR A 155 -11.90 -9.62 2.19
CA TYR A 155 -10.88 -8.61 2.47
C TYR A 155 -11.33 -7.69 3.62
N GLN A 156 -10.38 -7.04 4.28
CA GLN A 156 -10.59 -6.12 5.40
C GLN A 156 -10.00 -4.75 5.11
N ASN A 157 -10.49 -3.73 5.84
CA ASN A 157 -10.03 -2.34 5.78
C ASN A 157 -9.96 -1.85 4.33
N ILE A 158 -11.14 -1.65 3.74
CA ILE A 158 -11.27 -1.36 2.32
C ILE A 158 -11.36 0.14 2.10
N ILE A 159 -10.61 0.61 1.12
CA ILE A 159 -10.74 1.95 0.53
C ILE A 159 -11.40 1.76 -0.83
N GLU A 160 -12.52 2.45 -1.06
CA GLU A 160 -13.09 2.64 -2.39
C GLU A 160 -12.79 4.06 -2.85
N VAL A 161 -12.20 4.16 -4.04
CA VAL A 161 -12.10 5.40 -4.81
C VAL A 161 -13.16 5.35 -5.90
N ASP A 162 -14.09 6.30 -5.91
CA ASP A 162 -15.21 6.33 -6.85
C ASP A 162 -15.23 7.64 -7.65
N TYR A 163 -14.87 7.53 -8.93
CA TYR A 163 -14.89 8.61 -9.93
C TYR A 163 -16.19 8.66 -10.75
N THR A 164 -17.27 7.98 -10.35
CA THR A 164 -18.51 7.94 -11.16
C THR A 164 -19.01 9.33 -11.54
N GLU A 165 -18.97 10.29 -10.61
CA GLU A 165 -19.40 11.68 -10.84
C GLU A 165 -18.39 12.51 -11.65
N LYS A 166 -17.18 11.97 -11.82
CA LYS A 166 -16.00 12.62 -12.41
C LYS A 166 -15.42 11.82 -13.60
N ILE A 167 -16.21 10.91 -14.17
CA ILE A 167 -15.78 9.97 -15.21
C ILE A 167 -15.24 10.64 -16.49
N ASN A 168 -15.69 11.86 -16.77
CA ASN A 168 -15.25 12.65 -17.93
C ASN A 168 -13.99 13.48 -17.65
N GLU A 169 -13.54 13.56 -16.40
CA GLU A 169 -12.37 14.33 -15.97
C GLU A 169 -11.12 13.45 -15.84
N ILE A 170 -11.28 12.13 -15.64
CA ILE A 170 -10.18 11.15 -15.60
C ILE A 170 -9.76 10.69 -17.00
N ASP A 171 -8.51 10.24 -17.15
CA ASP A 171 -7.96 9.57 -18.32
C ASP A 171 -8.77 8.30 -18.68
N ASN A 172 -8.65 7.82 -19.93
CA ASN A 172 -9.39 6.64 -20.40
C ASN A 172 -8.97 5.34 -19.71
N ASP A 173 -7.70 5.24 -19.31
CA ASP A 173 -7.16 4.05 -18.67
C ASP A 173 -7.25 4.09 -17.14
N THR A 174 -7.71 5.21 -16.57
CA THR A 174 -8.00 5.34 -15.14
C THR A 174 -9.29 4.61 -14.79
N PRO A 175 -9.29 3.73 -13.77
CA PRO A 175 -10.51 3.07 -13.33
C PRO A 175 -11.55 4.06 -12.82
N VAL A 176 -12.81 3.81 -13.14
CA VAL A 176 -13.95 4.55 -12.58
C VAL A 176 -14.09 4.24 -11.09
N LYS A 177 -13.86 2.97 -10.71
CA LYS A 177 -13.86 2.55 -9.31
C LYS A 177 -12.65 1.70 -9.02
N THR A 178 -12.01 1.95 -7.88
CA THR A 178 -10.88 1.14 -7.38
C THR A 178 -11.16 0.73 -5.95
N TYR A 179 -10.88 -0.53 -5.63
CA TYR A 179 -10.99 -1.11 -4.28
C TYR A 179 -9.63 -1.61 -3.84
N ILE A 180 -9.15 -1.06 -2.72
CA ILE A 180 -7.85 -1.37 -2.13
C ILE A 180 -8.12 -1.90 -0.72
N SER A 181 -7.59 -3.07 -0.40
CA SER A 181 -7.58 -3.59 0.96
C SER A 181 -6.28 -3.20 1.64
N GLY A 182 -6.37 -2.78 2.90
CA GLY A 182 -5.24 -2.32 3.69
C GLY A 182 -4.02 -3.23 3.55
N ASN A 183 -4.08 -4.50 4.00
CA ASN A 183 -2.93 -5.39 3.93
C ASN A 183 -2.79 -6.18 2.62
N LYS A 184 -3.74 -6.12 1.68
CA LYS A 184 -3.69 -6.89 0.43
C LYS A 184 -3.44 -6.02 -0.81
N GLY A 185 -3.48 -4.70 -0.69
CA GLY A 185 -3.35 -3.79 -1.82
C GLY A 185 -4.56 -3.83 -2.74
N LEU A 186 -4.35 -3.66 -4.04
CA LEU A 186 -5.42 -3.66 -5.03
C LEU A 186 -6.16 -5.01 -5.03
N ILE A 187 -7.49 -4.99 -4.96
CA ILE A 187 -8.33 -6.20 -4.92
C ILE A 187 -9.40 -6.23 -6.02
N LYS A 188 -9.83 -5.07 -6.50
CA LYS A 188 -10.84 -4.95 -7.55
C LYS A 188 -10.80 -3.56 -8.18
N PHE A 189 -11.08 -3.46 -9.47
CA PHE A 189 -11.35 -2.18 -10.11
C PHE A 189 -12.27 -2.31 -11.33
N GLU A 190 -12.93 -1.22 -11.69
CA GLU A 190 -13.86 -1.13 -12.82
C GLU A 190 -13.38 -0.04 -13.79
N ARG A 191 -13.26 -0.40 -15.07
CA ARG A 191 -12.86 0.49 -16.16
C ARG A 191 -14.07 1.19 -16.79
N LYS A 192 -13.83 2.25 -17.56
CA LYS A 192 -14.89 2.99 -18.28
C LYS A 192 -15.68 2.14 -19.27
N ASP A 193 -15.02 1.13 -19.84
CA ASP A 193 -15.63 0.15 -20.76
C ASP A 193 -16.39 -0.97 -20.04
N LYS A 194 -16.58 -0.85 -18.71
CA LYS A 194 -17.30 -1.81 -17.84
C LYS A 194 -16.60 -3.15 -17.69
N ILE A 195 -15.32 -3.24 -18.06
CA ILE A 195 -14.48 -4.37 -17.67
C ILE A 195 -14.19 -4.25 -16.18
N ILE A 196 -14.54 -5.30 -15.44
CA ILE A 196 -14.33 -5.39 -13.99
C ILE A 196 -13.24 -6.42 -13.76
N LEU A 197 -12.12 -5.99 -13.19
CA LEU A 197 -11.04 -6.89 -12.80
C LEU A 197 -11.14 -7.17 -11.31
N GLU A 198 -11.12 -8.45 -10.96
CA GLU A 198 -11.22 -8.94 -9.58
C GLU A 198 -10.06 -9.86 -9.25
N ARG A 199 -9.44 -9.65 -8.08
CA ARG A 199 -8.31 -10.45 -7.64
C ARG A 199 -8.69 -11.92 -7.42
N THR A 200 -7.83 -12.82 -7.89
CA THR A 200 -7.92 -14.27 -7.76
C THR A 200 -6.71 -14.77 -6.96
N GLU A 201 -6.87 -14.82 -5.63
CA GLU A 201 -5.86 -15.26 -4.65
C GLU A 201 -4.57 -14.40 -4.58
#